data_AF-A0A2G4HM52-F1
#
_entry.id   AF-A0A2G4HM52-F1
#
_cell.length_a   1.000
_cell.length_b   1.000
_cell.length_c   1.000
_cell.angle_alpha   90.00
_cell.angle_beta   90.00
_cell.angle_gamma   90.00
#
_symmetry.space_group_name_H-M   'P 1'
#
loop_
_entity.id
_entity.type
_entity.pdbx_description
1 polymer ?
#
loop_
_entity_poly.entity_id
_entity_poly.type
_entity_poly.pdbx_seq_one_letter_code
_entity_poly.pdbx_strand_id
1 'polypeptide(L)'
;MSPTVRIIRFARTDIADVHPSGGEIIARVYLNETAAPVGLVLHAAGFWAYRLVDGPSPVLDGRLTRQDLERQITLFHLGEVPCAPAANYTLEQPEFVAAI
;
A
#
# COMPACT_ATOMS: atom_id res chain seq x y z
N MET A 1 -19.21 -11.55 25.08
CA MET A 1 -18.57 -10.54 24.22
C MET A 1 -18.50 -11.12 22.83
N SER A 2 -19.22 -10.54 21.87
CA SER A 2 -19.08 -10.94 20.47
C SER A 2 -17.70 -10.50 19.98
N PRO A 3 -16.95 -11.34 19.25
CA PRO A 3 -15.70 -10.90 18.65
C PRO A 3 -15.99 -9.72 17.73
N THR A 4 -15.30 -8.60 17.92
CA THR A 4 -15.42 -7.43 17.07
C THR A 4 -14.89 -7.80 15.69
N VAL A 5 -15.80 -8.07 14.74
CA VAL A 5 -15.43 -8.40 13.36
C VAL A 5 -14.97 -7.11 12.68
N ARG A 6 -13.66 -6.98 12.47
CA ARG A 6 -13.09 -5.91 11.65
C ARG A 6 -13.13 -6.34 10.18
N ILE A 7 -13.95 -5.66 9.39
CA ILE A 7 -14.02 -5.89 7.94
C ILE A 7 -13.11 -4.88 7.24
N ILE A 8 -12.18 -5.41 6.42
CA ILE A 8 -11.32 -4.63 5.54
C ILE A 8 -11.78 -4.88 4.11
N ARG A 9 -12.03 -3.81 3.36
CA ARG A 9 -12.50 -3.89 1.96
C ARG A 9 -11.48 -3.28 1.03
N PHE A 10 -11.17 -4.00 -0.04
CA PHE A 10 -10.32 -3.52 -1.14
C PHE A 10 -11.22 -3.17 -2.33
N ALA A 11 -11.57 -1.90 -2.48
CA ALA A 11 -12.36 -1.43 -3.61
C ALA A 11 -11.45 -1.18 -4.81
N ARG A 12 -11.62 -1.99 -5.86
CA ARG A 12 -10.84 -1.84 -7.09
C ARG A 12 -11.28 -0.58 -7.82
N THR A 13 -10.33 0.11 -8.43
CA THR A 13 -10.63 1.23 -9.31
C THR A 13 -10.65 0.72 -10.74
N ASP A 14 -11.76 0.91 -11.45
CA ASP A 14 -11.85 0.59 -12.89
C ASP A 14 -11.23 1.69 -13.78
N ILE A 15 -10.84 2.80 -13.15
CA ILE A 15 -10.20 3.95 -13.79
C ILE A 15 -8.72 3.89 -13.41
N ALA A 16 -7.84 4.06 -14.41
CA ALA A 16 -6.40 4.23 -14.22
C ALA A 16 -6.13 5.59 -13.55
N ASP A 17 -6.38 5.65 -12.25
CA ASP A 17 -6.10 6.80 -11.41
C ASP A 17 -4.61 6.75 -11.03
N VAL A 18 -3.89 7.83 -11.26
CA VAL A 18 -2.46 7.89 -10.95
C VAL A 18 -2.26 8.74 -9.70
N HIS A 19 -1.60 8.18 -8.70
CA HIS A 19 -1.20 8.91 -7.51
C HIS A 19 -0.17 10.00 -7.89
N PRO A 20 -0.18 11.19 -7.26
CA PRO A 20 0.77 12.28 -7.55
C PRO A 20 2.26 11.91 -7.51
N SER A 21 2.60 10.77 -6.90
CA SER A 21 3.96 10.22 -6.86
C SER A 21 4.29 9.29 -8.04
N GLY A 22 3.43 9.22 -9.07
CA GLY A 22 3.63 8.44 -10.29
C GLY A 22 3.24 6.96 -10.23
N GLY A 23 2.61 6.50 -9.14
CA GLY A 23 2.13 5.12 -9.01
C GLY A 23 0.67 4.97 -9.45
N GLU A 24 0.33 3.88 -10.12
CA GLU A 24 -1.05 3.56 -10.51
C GLU A 24 -1.86 3.09 -9.28
N ILE A 25 -3.04 3.65 -9.06
CA ILE A 25 -3.93 3.27 -7.97
C ILE A 25 -4.77 2.07 -8.40
N ILE A 26 -4.44 0.90 -7.85
CA ILE A 26 -5.13 -0.35 -8.18
C ILE A 26 -6.35 -0.57 -7.29
N ALA A 27 -6.25 -0.22 -6.01
CA ALA A 27 -7.36 -0.36 -5.07
C ALA A 27 -7.31 0.66 -3.95
N ARG A 28 -8.49 1.00 -3.42
CA ARG A 28 -8.69 1.80 -2.21
C ARG A 28 -9.07 0.88 -1.06
N VAL A 29 -8.43 1.08 0.09
CA VAL A 29 -8.64 0.27 1.30
C VAL A 29 -9.60 1.00 2.23
N TYR A 30 -10.70 0.34 2.59
CA TYR A 30 -11.71 0.85 3.52
C TYR A 30 -11.77 -0.04 4.76
N LEU A 31 -11.92 0.59 5.93
CA LEU A 31 -12.25 -0.08 7.17
C LEU A 31 -13.76 0.06 7.41
N ASN A 32 -14.36 -0.94 8.05
CA ASN A 32 -15.82 -0.98 8.29
C ASN A 32 -16.37 0.27 9.00
N GLU A 33 -15.52 0.97 9.75
CA GLU A 33 -15.89 2.10 10.60
C GLU A 33 -15.83 3.46 9.86
N THR A 34 -15.29 3.51 8.64
CA THR A 34 -15.07 4.76 7.90
C THR A 34 -15.60 4.72 6.47
N ALA A 35 -16.37 5.75 6.10
CA ALA A 35 -16.82 5.96 4.72
C ALA A 35 -15.67 6.42 3.79
N ALA A 36 -14.59 6.96 4.37
CA ALA A 36 -13.40 7.38 3.65
C ALA A 36 -12.38 6.23 3.55
N PRO A 37 -11.65 6.13 2.41
CA PRO A 37 -10.55 5.18 2.30
C PRO A 37 -9.44 5.55 3.28
N VAL A 38 -8.91 4.56 3.97
CA VAL A 38 -7.79 4.74 4.91
C VAL A 38 -6.43 4.57 4.22
N GLY A 39 -6.42 3.91 3.07
CA GLY A 39 -5.19 3.66 2.32
C GLY A 39 -5.44 3.29 0.86
N LEU A 40 -4.33 3.19 0.13
CA LEU A 40 -4.27 2.98 -1.30
C LEU A 40 -3.27 1.85 -1.59
N VAL A 41 -3.67 0.93 -2.46
CA VAL A 41 -2.79 -0.04 -3.09
C VAL A 41 -2.32 0.54 -4.41
N LEU A 42 -1.01 0.68 -4.53
CA LEU A 42 -0.33 1.26 -5.67
C LEU A 42 0.48 0.19 -6.41
N HIS A 43 0.57 0.31 -7.72
CA HIS A 43 1.54 -0.42 -8.54
C HIS A 43 2.48 0.59 -9.22
N ALA A 44 3.77 0.51 -8.89
CA ALA A 44 4.78 1.45 -9.37
C ALA A 44 6.09 0.73 -9.68
N ALA A 45 6.66 0.98 -10.85
CA ALA A 45 7.94 0.40 -11.29
C ALA A 45 8.04 -1.13 -11.14
N GLY A 46 6.93 -1.86 -11.27
CA GLY A 46 6.88 -3.33 -11.13
C GLY A 46 6.75 -3.83 -9.69
N PHE A 47 6.53 -2.94 -8.72
CA PHE A 47 6.35 -3.27 -7.31
C PHE A 47 4.96 -2.89 -6.83
N TRP A 48 4.45 -3.68 -5.88
CA TRP A 48 3.24 -3.37 -5.15
C TRP A 48 3.58 -2.51 -3.92
N ALA A 49 2.79 -1.48 -3.66
CA ALA A 49 3.00 -0.62 -2.50
C ALA A 49 1.67 -0.30 -1.83
N TYR A 50 1.72 -0.11 -0.51
CA TYR A 50 0.58 0.35 0.28
C TYR A 50 0.90 1.72 0.89
N ARG A 51 -0.03 2.65 0.77
CA ARG A 51 0.09 4.01 1.31
C ARG A 51 -1.15 4.37 2.10
N LEU A 52 -0.97 4.92 3.29
CA LEU A 52 -2.07 5.52 4.05
C LEU A 52 -2.48 6.86 3.43
N VAL A 53 -3.78 7.18 3.47
CA VAL A 53 -4.29 8.48 2.97
C VAL A 53 -3.81 9.63 3.86
N ASP A 54 -3.77 9.41 5.18
CA ASP A 54 -3.48 10.46 6.17
C ASP A 54 -2.10 10.31 6.84
N GLY A 55 -1.16 9.55 6.26
CA GLY A 55 0.07 9.23 6.98
C GLY A 55 1.23 8.64 6.18
N PRO A 56 2.37 8.40 6.84
CA PRO A 56 3.53 7.78 6.23
C PRO A 56 3.16 6.38 5.71
N SER A 57 3.70 6.03 4.54
CA SER A 57 3.49 4.70 3.98
C SER A 57 4.23 3.66 4.84
N PRO A 58 3.56 2.62 5.35
CA PRO A 58 4.27 1.56 6.07
C PRO A 58 5.14 0.75 5.10
N VAL A 59 6.29 0.25 5.55
CA VAL A 59 7.07 -0.73 4.77
C VAL A 59 6.30 -2.04 4.74
N LEU A 60 5.49 -2.23 3.71
CA LEU A 60 4.96 -3.55 3.36
C LEU A 60 5.79 -4.11 2.21
N ASP A 61 6.25 -5.34 2.35
CA ASP A 61 7.06 -6.00 1.32
C ASP A 61 6.18 -6.41 0.15
N GLY A 62 6.04 -5.52 -0.82
CA GLY A 62 5.27 -5.74 -2.04
C GLY A 62 6.09 -6.24 -3.23
N ARG A 63 7.27 -6.83 -2.98
CA ARG A 63 8.11 -7.48 -4.01
C ARG A 63 7.61 -8.87 -4.44
N LEU A 64 6.67 -9.45 -3.69
CA LEU A 64 6.19 -10.81 -3.92
C LEU A 64 4.96 -10.81 -4.84
N THR A 65 3.79 -10.42 -4.32
CA THR A 65 2.53 -10.37 -5.09
C THR A 65 1.54 -9.35 -4.52
N ARG A 66 0.51 -8.98 -5.28
CA ARG A 66 -0.63 -8.18 -4.78
C ARG A 66 -1.32 -8.85 -3.58
N GLN A 67 -1.51 -10.16 -3.64
CA GLN A 67 -2.22 -10.90 -2.60
C GLN A 67 -1.43 -10.95 -1.28
N ASP A 68 -0.10 -11.06 -1.37
CA ASP A 68 0.78 -10.95 -0.20
C ASP A 68 0.71 -9.55 0.41
N LEU A 69 0.65 -8.51 -0.42
CA LEU A 69 0.46 -7.14 0.05
C LEU A 69 -0.90 -6.96 0.74
N GLU A 70 -2.00 -7.43 0.15
CA GLU A 70 -3.35 -7.37 0.76
C GLU A 70 -3.40 -8.09 2.11
N ARG A 71 -2.70 -9.23 2.24
CA ARG A 71 -2.55 -9.95 3.50
C ARG A 71 -1.78 -9.12 4.53
N GLN A 72 -0.67 -8.51 4.14
CA GLN A 72 0.11 -7.65 5.05
C GLN A 72 -0.67 -6.42 5.50
N ILE A 73 -1.45 -5.79 4.60
CA ILE A 73 -2.36 -4.67 4.93
C ILE A 73 -3.40 -5.13 5.97
N THR A 74 -3.93 -6.34 5.79
CA THR A 74 -4.90 -6.92 6.72
C THR A 74 -4.28 -7.09 8.11
N LEU A 75 -3.10 -7.71 8.20
CA LEU A 75 -2.39 -7.93 9.46
C LEU A 75 -1.99 -6.60 10.13
N PHE A 76 -1.60 -5.60 9.36
CA PHE A 76 -1.30 -4.25 9.85
C PHE A 76 -2.51 -3.62 10.55
N HIS A 77 -3.69 -3.62 9.92
CA HIS A 77 -4.91 -3.04 10.51
C HIS A 77 -5.51 -3.88 11.65
N LEU A 78 -5.13 -5.15 11.75
CA LEU A 78 -5.42 -6.00 12.89
C LEU A 78 -4.43 -5.79 14.06
N GLY A 79 -3.35 -5.04 13.85
CA GLY A 79 -2.32 -4.75 14.86
C GLY A 79 -1.29 -5.88 15.04
N GLU A 80 -1.24 -6.84 14.12
CA GLU A 80 -0.31 -7.97 14.15
C GLU A 80 1.06 -7.64 13.54
N VAL A 81 1.15 -6.56 12.74
CA VAL A 81 2.39 -6.11 12.10
C VAL A 81 2.71 -4.68 12.53
N PRO A 82 3.91 -4.41 13.07
CA PRO A 82 4.31 -3.06 13.47
C PRO A 82 4.43 -2.13 12.25
N CYS A 83 3.99 -0.88 12.43
CA CYS A 83 4.24 0.20 11.48
C CYS A 83 5.74 0.53 11.48
N ALA A 84 6.51 -0.08 10.58
CA ALA A 84 7.85 0.42 10.29
C ALA A 84 7.70 1.62 9.33
N PRO A 85 8.27 2.80 9.64
CA PRO A 85 8.29 3.90 8.69
C PRO A 85 8.93 3.40 7.40
N ALA A 86 8.34 3.74 6.23
CA ALA A 86 9.01 3.59 4.95
C ALA A 86 10.46 4.03 5.12
N ALA A 87 11.42 3.09 5.06
CA ALA A 87 12.78 3.48 4.75
C ALA A 87 12.62 4.35 3.50
N ASN A 88 13.17 5.56 3.52
CA ASN A 88 13.25 6.38 2.34
C ASN A 88 13.96 5.53 1.28
N TYR A 89 13.20 4.78 0.49
CA TYR A 89 13.57 4.43 -0.86
C TYR A 89 13.43 5.75 -1.61
N THR A 90 14.29 6.71 -1.26
CA THR A 90 14.87 7.59 -2.25
C THR A 90 15.18 6.66 -3.40
N LEU A 91 14.54 6.94 -4.53
CA LEU A 91 14.95 6.42 -5.82
C LEU A 91 16.40 6.86 -6.02
N GLU A 92 17.34 6.20 -5.35
CA GLU A 92 18.65 5.98 -5.93
C GLU A 92 18.34 5.05 -7.10
N GLN A 93 17.93 5.70 -8.20
CA GLN A 93 18.13 5.15 -9.52
C GLN A 93 19.55 4.58 -9.48
N PRO A 94 19.79 3.28 -9.79
CA PRO A 94 21.13 2.88 -10.09
C PRO A 94 21.55 3.79 -11.24
N GLU A 95 22.44 4.73 -10.93
CA GLU A 95 23.07 5.58 -11.92
C GLU A 95 23.60 4.62 -12.96
N PHE A 96 22.98 4.61 -14.14
CA PHE A 96 23.51 3.90 -15.27
C PHE A 96 24.83 4.60 -15.57
N VAL A 97 25.91 4.08 -14.99
CA VAL A 97 27.28 4.43 -15.38
C VAL A 97 27.43 3.85 -16.78
N ALA A 98 26.97 4.60 -17.76
CA ALA A 98 27.39 4.47 -19.13
C ALA A 98 28.86 4.91 -19.17
N ALA A 99 29.76 3.97 -18.90
CA ALA A 99 31.16 4.13 -19.27
C ALA A 99 31.22 4.09 -20.81
N ILE A 100 31.56 5.24 -21.40
CA ILE A 100 32.02 5.36 -22.79
C ILE A 100 33.51 5.00 -22.82
#